data_AF-A0A4Q0AVP6-F1
#
_entry.id   AF-A0A4Q0AVP6-F1
#
_cell.length_a   1.000
_cell.length_b   1.000
_cell.length_c   1.000
_cell.angle_alpha   90.00
_cell.angle_beta   90.00
_cell.angle_gamma   90.00
#
_symmetry.space_group_name_H-M   'P 1'
#
loop_
_entity.id
_entity.type
_entity.pdbx_description
1 polymer ?
#
loop_
_entity_poly.entity_id
_entity_poly.type
_entity_poly.pdbx_seq_one_letter_code
_entity_poly.pdbx_strand_id
1 'polypeptide(L)'
;MYLIYKFTSPSGKSYIGQTNNLIKRQQAHININSKCSAIRNAIQKYGWENFTVEILVENISLDEANILEENLIKEHNTLYPNGYNLRTGGLNQLFSDYTKQKLSEAHTGKILSEEHKQKISIAGRGKKRSDITKSNISRAKTGVKHTKETRMNMSKSHQNISDETRQKMSKVRLGKKQTLETRQKRSDALKGKARSDDTKLKIANSKKGTKLVIDPLTGKRTYVKKETIG
;
A
#
# COMPACT_ATOMS: atom_id res chain seq x y z
N MET A 1 12.99 -16.76 -19.95
CA MET A 1 13.73 -18.03 -19.87
C MET A 1 13.20 -18.93 -18.78
N TYR A 2 13.12 -20.21 -19.09
CA TYR A 2 12.90 -21.31 -18.17
C TYR A 2 14.16 -22.21 -18.13
N LEU A 3 14.21 -23.05 -17.10
CA LEU A 3 15.19 -24.13 -16.93
C LEU A 3 14.48 -25.37 -16.41
N ILE A 4 15.07 -26.54 -16.68
CA ILE A 4 14.72 -27.83 -16.08
C ILE A 4 15.76 -28.18 -15.04
N TYR A 5 15.31 -28.57 -13.86
CA TYR A 5 16.16 -29.00 -12.76
C TYR A 5 15.75 -30.39 -12.27
N LYS A 6 16.70 -31.06 -11.62
CA LYS A 6 16.51 -32.34 -10.96
C LYS A 6 16.97 -32.27 -9.51
N PHE A 7 16.12 -32.73 -8.60
CA PHE A 7 16.47 -32.92 -7.19
C PHE A 7 16.55 -34.42 -6.91
N THR A 8 17.69 -34.89 -6.43
CA THR A 8 17.91 -36.32 -6.11
C THR A 8 18.10 -36.46 -4.61
N SER A 9 17.33 -37.35 -3.98
CA SER A 9 17.42 -37.62 -2.54
C SER A 9 18.51 -38.65 -2.23
N PRO A 10 18.89 -38.82 -0.95
CA PRO A 10 19.80 -39.88 -0.53
C PRO A 10 19.31 -41.30 -0.85
N SER A 11 18.01 -41.50 -1.12
CA SER A 11 17.48 -42.80 -1.51
C SER A 11 17.66 -43.11 -3.01
N GLY A 12 18.30 -42.22 -3.78
CA GLY A 12 18.46 -42.33 -5.24
C GLY A 12 17.20 -41.96 -6.05
N LYS A 13 16.08 -41.66 -5.39
CA LYS A 13 14.85 -41.21 -6.07
C LYS A 13 14.98 -39.73 -6.43
N SER A 14 14.36 -39.33 -7.53
CA SER A 14 14.48 -37.95 -8.00
C SER A 14 13.15 -37.28 -8.34
N TYR A 15 13.18 -35.96 -8.38
CA TYR A 15 12.12 -35.07 -8.85
C TYR A 15 12.69 -34.23 -10.00
N ILE A 16 11.95 -34.10 -11.08
CA ILE A 16 12.27 -33.19 -12.19
C ILE A 16 11.19 -32.12 -12.27
N GLY A 17 11.60 -30.88 -12.47
CA GLY A 17 10.64 -29.80 -12.66
C GLY A 17 11.20 -28.67 -13.48
N GLN A 18 10.30 -27.85 -14.01
CA GLN A 18 10.65 -26.62 -14.69
C GLN A 18 10.40 -25.37 -13.84
N THR A 19 11.17 -24.30 -14.10
CA THR A 19 10.95 -23.00 -13.48
C THR A 19 11.65 -21.87 -14.22
N ASN A 20 11.20 -20.63 -14.01
CA ASN A 20 11.92 -19.41 -14.38
C ASN A 20 12.65 -18.75 -13.20
N ASN A 21 12.53 -19.33 -11.99
CA ASN A 21 13.19 -18.86 -10.78
C ASN A 21 13.43 -20.04 -9.81
N LEU A 22 14.63 -20.62 -9.88
CA LEU A 22 15.00 -21.82 -9.13
C LEU A 22 14.93 -21.61 -7.61
N ILE A 23 15.43 -20.48 -7.10
CA ILE A 23 15.43 -20.18 -5.66
C ILE A 23 13.99 -20.15 -5.11
N LYS A 24 13.08 -19.43 -5.78
CA LYS A 24 11.68 -19.37 -5.38
C LYS A 24 11.01 -20.73 -5.46
N ARG A 25 11.35 -21.53 -6.47
CA ARG A 25 10.80 -22.88 -6.66
C ARG A 25 11.28 -23.86 -5.59
N GLN A 26 12.56 -23.79 -5.20
CA GLN A 26 13.14 -24.55 -4.09
C GLN A 26 12.43 -24.21 -2.78
N GLN A 27 12.31 -22.91 -2.45
CA GLN A 27 11.57 -22.46 -1.26
C GLN A 27 10.13 -22.97 -1.24
N ALA A 28 9.46 -22.98 -2.39
CA ALA A 28 8.10 -23.51 -2.51
C ALA A 28 8.02 -25.02 -2.22
N HIS A 29 9.05 -25.79 -2.56
CA HIS A 29 9.13 -27.22 -2.26
C HIS A 29 9.45 -27.51 -0.80
N ILE A 30 10.34 -26.73 -0.18
CA ILE A 30 10.73 -26.84 1.23
C ILE A 30 9.56 -26.44 2.15
N ASN A 31 8.68 -25.56 1.69
CA ASN A 31 7.53 -25.11 2.48
C ASN A 31 6.66 -26.28 2.95
N ILE A 32 6.33 -26.30 4.25
CA ILE A 32 5.50 -27.33 4.87
C ILE A 32 4.10 -27.45 4.25
N ASN A 33 3.59 -26.35 3.69
CA ASN A 33 2.30 -26.29 2.99
C ASN A 33 2.43 -26.53 1.48
N SER A 34 3.58 -27.03 0.99
CA SER A 34 3.76 -27.39 -0.41
C SER A 34 2.72 -28.42 -0.85
N LYS A 35 2.11 -28.17 -2.01
CA LYS A 35 1.18 -29.12 -2.67
C LYS A 35 1.93 -30.26 -3.36
N CYS A 36 3.24 -30.16 -3.53
CA CYS A 36 4.07 -31.24 -4.09
C CYS A 36 4.39 -32.24 -2.98
N SER A 37 3.39 -33.02 -2.56
CA SER A 37 3.45 -33.83 -1.34
C SER A 37 4.59 -34.85 -1.33
N ALA A 38 4.85 -35.56 -2.43
CA ALA A 38 5.90 -36.59 -2.49
C ALA A 38 7.30 -36.03 -2.22
N ILE A 39 7.69 -34.98 -2.95
CA ILE A 39 9.00 -34.33 -2.74
C ILE A 39 9.06 -33.60 -1.39
N ARG A 40 7.98 -32.93 -0.97
CA ARG A 40 7.92 -32.28 0.35
C ARG A 40 8.18 -33.29 1.47
N ASN A 41 7.50 -34.45 1.42
CA ASN A 41 7.67 -35.50 2.41
C ASN A 41 9.10 -36.07 2.39
N ALA A 42 9.71 -36.19 1.21
CA ALA A 42 11.11 -36.61 1.09
C ALA A 42 12.08 -35.56 1.68
N ILE A 43 11.86 -34.27 1.43
CA ILE A 43 12.64 -33.18 2.03
C ILE A 43 12.51 -33.19 3.56
N GLN A 44 11.30 -33.39 4.09
CA GLN A 44 11.09 -33.51 5.54
C GLN A 44 11.79 -34.73 6.15
N LYS A 45 11.85 -35.84 5.39
CA LYS A 45 12.49 -37.07 5.84
C LYS A 45 14.02 -36.99 5.84
N TYR A 46 14.59 -36.44 4.76
CA TYR A 46 16.03 -36.50 4.53
C TYR A 46 16.76 -35.19 4.83
N GLY A 47 16.06 -34.06 5.00
CA GLY A 47 16.69 -32.74 5.05
C GLY A 47 17.01 -32.22 3.64
N TRP A 48 16.78 -30.94 3.39
CA TRP A 48 17.02 -30.33 2.07
C TRP A 48 18.50 -30.31 1.71
N GLU A 49 19.36 -30.12 2.71
CA GLU A 49 20.82 -30.11 2.61
C GLU A 49 21.40 -31.43 2.06
N ASN A 50 20.64 -32.52 2.18
CA ASN A 50 21.06 -33.85 1.69
C ASN A 50 20.53 -34.15 0.28
N PHE A 51 19.84 -33.22 -0.38
CA PHE A 51 19.45 -33.35 -1.78
C PHE A 51 20.55 -32.84 -2.70
N THR A 52 20.82 -33.60 -3.76
CA THR A 52 21.63 -33.11 -4.89
C THR A 52 20.73 -32.30 -5.82
N VAL A 53 21.20 -31.13 -6.24
CA VAL A 53 20.48 -30.24 -7.17
C VAL A 53 21.27 -30.14 -8.46
N GLU A 54 20.64 -30.48 -9.57
CA GLU A 54 21.23 -30.47 -10.91
C GLU A 54 20.36 -29.60 -11.83
N ILE A 55 20.98 -28.78 -12.68
CA ILE A 55 20.31 -28.09 -13.79
C ILE A 55 20.54 -28.94 -15.03
N LEU A 56 19.46 -29.50 -15.59
CA LEU A 56 19.53 -30.40 -16.75
C LEU A 56 19.54 -29.60 -18.06
N VAL A 57 18.74 -28.54 -18.11
CA VAL A 57 18.61 -27.66 -19.28
C VAL A 57 18.35 -26.25 -18.79
N GLU A 58 18.93 -25.24 -19.44
CA GLU A 58 18.69 -23.84 -19.15
C GLU A 58 18.46 -23.04 -20.43
N ASN A 59 18.03 -21.79 -20.26
CA ASN A 59 17.85 -20.85 -21.35
C ASN A 59 16.81 -21.27 -22.42
N ILE A 60 15.74 -21.95 -22.00
CA ILE A 60 14.69 -22.43 -22.89
C ILE A 60 13.39 -21.63 -22.78
N SER A 61 12.57 -21.69 -23.83
CA SER A 61 11.20 -21.19 -23.83
C SER A 61 10.30 -22.05 -22.93
N LEU A 62 9.07 -21.57 -22.67
CA LEU A 62 8.10 -22.32 -21.88
C LEU A 62 7.63 -23.59 -22.61
N ASP A 63 7.46 -23.52 -23.92
CA ASP A 63 6.99 -24.65 -24.73
C ASP A 63 8.04 -25.76 -24.80
N GLU A 64 9.31 -25.38 -25.02
CA GLU A 64 10.44 -26.31 -24.93
C GLU A 64 10.55 -26.92 -23.52
N ALA A 65 10.38 -26.10 -22.48
CA ALA A 65 10.41 -26.60 -21.10
C ALA A 65 9.32 -27.64 -20.85
N ASN A 66 8.08 -27.41 -21.33
CA ASN A 66 6.98 -28.34 -21.14
C ASN A 66 7.27 -29.70 -21.80
N ILE A 67 7.81 -29.70 -23.02
CA ILE A 67 8.17 -30.91 -23.77
C ILE A 67 9.33 -31.65 -23.08
N LEU A 68 10.39 -30.92 -22.73
CA LEU A 68 11.58 -31.50 -22.10
C LEU A 68 11.30 -32.03 -20.70
N GLU A 69 10.49 -31.33 -19.90
CA GLU A 69 10.08 -31.79 -18.56
C GLU A 69 9.37 -33.14 -18.67
N GLU A 70 8.42 -33.30 -19.59
CA GLU A 70 7.69 -34.55 -19.77
C GLU A 70 8.62 -35.70 -20.20
N ASN A 71 9.52 -35.44 -21.15
CA ASN A 71 10.47 -36.44 -21.63
C ASN A 71 11.44 -36.88 -20.54
N LEU A 72 12.03 -35.93 -19.81
CA LEU A 72 13.00 -36.19 -18.76
C LEU A 72 12.36 -36.89 -17.55
N ILE A 73 11.10 -36.60 -17.20
CA ILE A 73 10.36 -37.33 -16.16
C ILE A 73 10.21 -38.82 -16.53
N LYS A 74 9.91 -39.10 -17.81
CA LYS A 74 9.79 -40.49 -18.31
C LYS A 74 11.15 -41.17 -18.34
N GLU A 75 12.16 -40.53 -18.92
CA GLU A 75 13.52 -41.05 -19.08
C GLU A 75 14.17 -41.39 -17.72
N HIS A 76 14.05 -40.50 -16.74
CA HIS A 76 14.61 -40.72 -15.40
C HIS A 76 13.67 -41.49 -14.45
N ASN A 77 12.51 -41.96 -14.93
CA ASN A 77 11.50 -42.69 -14.16
C ASN A 77 11.15 -42.01 -12.81
N THR A 78 10.92 -40.70 -12.85
CA THR A 78 10.75 -39.90 -11.62
C THR A 78 9.31 -39.85 -11.13
N LEU A 79 8.37 -40.50 -11.82
CA LEU A 79 6.98 -40.59 -11.38
C LEU A 79 6.86 -41.40 -10.08
N TYR A 80 6.02 -40.91 -9.16
CA TYR A 80 5.67 -41.67 -7.96
C TYR A 80 4.99 -43.00 -8.36
N PRO A 81 5.38 -44.15 -7.76
CA PRO A 81 6.22 -44.31 -6.56
C PRO A 81 7.73 -44.43 -6.80
N ASN A 82 8.19 -44.49 -8.06
CA ASN A 82 9.60 -44.67 -8.42
C ASN A 82 10.44 -43.42 -8.13
N GLY A 83 9.88 -42.23 -8.34
CA GLY A 83 10.44 -40.95 -7.92
C GLY A 83 9.45 -40.08 -7.14
N TYR A 84 9.56 -38.76 -7.31
CA TYR A 84 8.77 -37.77 -6.57
C TYR A 84 7.83 -36.91 -7.44
N ASN A 85 7.84 -37.06 -8.76
CA ASN A 85 6.87 -36.41 -9.63
C ASN A 85 5.49 -37.03 -9.44
N LEU A 86 4.48 -36.21 -9.12
CA LEU A 86 3.09 -36.66 -8.97
C LEU A 86 2.31 -36.64 -10.29
N ARG A 87 2.89 -36.05 -11.32
CA ARG A 87 2.30 -35.85 -12.65
C ARG A 87 3.38 -36.03 -13.69
N THR A 88 2.97 -36.34 -14.92
CA THR A 88 3.86 -36.59 -16.07
C THR A 88 4.63 -35.37 -16.56
N GLY A 89 4.26 -34.15 -16.14
CA GLY A 89 4.88 -32.89 -16.60
C GLY A 89 4.03 -32.15 -17.63
N GLY A 90 4.56 -31.08 -18.21
CA GLY A 90 4.00 -30.40 -19.39
C GLY A 90 2.75 -29.55 -19.14
N LEU A 91 2.31 -29.40 -17.90
CA LEU A 91 1.04 -28.73 -17.54
C LEU A 91 1.18 -27.22 -17.32
N ASN A 92 2.33 -26.64 -17.58
CA ASN A 92 2.55 -25.21 -17.39
C ASN A 92 2.06 -24.46 -18.63
N GLN A 93 0.74 -24.52 -18.86
CA GLN A 93 0.10 -23.81 -19.95
C GLN A 93 -0.18 -22.35 -19.56
N LEU A 94 0.14 -21.43 -20.47
CA LEU A 94 -0.39 -20.08 -20.40
C LEU A 94 -1.88 -20.15 -20.74
N PHE A 95 -2.74 -19.61 -19.86
CA PHE A 95 -4.13 -19.41 -20.22
C PHE A 95 -4.22 -18.55 -21.48
N SER A 96 -5.06 -18.95 -22.44
CA SER A 96 -5.36 -18.12 -23.60
C SER A 96 -5.90 -16.75 -23.16
N ASP A 97 -5.76 -15.73 -23.99
CA ASP A 97 -6.31 -14.40 -23.66
C ASP A 97 -7.83 -14.44 -23.52
N TYR A 98 -8.52 -15.30 -24.29
CA TYR A 98 -9.93 -15.58 -24.10
C TYR A 98 -10.24 -16.14 -22.69
N THR A 99 -9.46 -17.12 -22.21
CA THR A 99 -9.64 -17.68 -20.87
C THR A 99 -9.32 -16.66 -19.78
N LYS A 100 -8.24 -15.87 -19.94
CA LYS A 100 -7.91 -14.77 -19.02
C LYS A 100 -9.04 -13.74 -18.97
N GLN A 101 -9.60 -13.37 -20.12
CA GLN A 101 -10.72 -12.45 -20.21
C GLN A 101 -11.95 -13.03 -19.54
N LYS A 102 -12.33 -14.29 -19.80
CA LYS A 102 -13.49 -14.93 -19.15
C LYS A 102 -13.34 -15.01 -17.64
N LEU A 103 -12.15 -15.33 -17.13
CA LEU A 103 -11.86 -15.29 -15.71
C LEU A 103 -11.97 -13.86 -15.16
N SER A 104 -11.44 -12.87 -15.88
CA SER A 104 -11.54 -11.46 -15.51
C SER A 104 -13.00 -11.01 -15.44
N GLU A 105 -13.80 -11.28 -16.47
CA GLU A 105 -15.24 -11.00 -16.53
C GLU A 105 -15.98 -11.67 -15.37
N ALA A 106 -15.70 -12.95 -15.10
CA ALA A 106 -16.34 -13.69 -14.03
C ALA A 106 -16.01 -13.17 -12.61
N HIS A 107 -14.91 -12.44 -12.44
CA HIS A 107 -14.52 -11.84 -11.16
C HIS A 107 -14.82 -10.34 -11.07
N THR A 108 -14.96 -9.66 -12.20
CA THR A 108 -15.26 -8.23 -12.25
C THR A 108 -16.69 -7.99 -11.74
N GLY A 109 -16.86 -6.96 -10.89
CA GLY A 109 -18.17 -6.58 -10.36
C GLY A 109 -18.74 -7.48 -9.26
N LYS A 110 -18.05 -8.56 -8.87
CA LYS A 110 -18.49 -9.37 -7.72
C LYS A 110 -18.43 -8.56 -6.42
N ILE A 111 -19.60 -8.36 -5.81
CA ILE A 111 -19.74 -7.70 -4.52
C ILE A 111 -19.48 -8.75 -3.43
N LEU A 112 -18.46 -8.50 -2.60
CA LEU A 112 -18.22 -9.33 -1.42
C LEU A 112 -19.37 -9.19 -0.42
N SER A 113 -19.75 -10.28 0.25
CA SER A 113 -20.74 -10.23 1.32
C SER A 113 -20.23 -9.38 2.49
N GLU A 114 -21.16 -8.81 3.27
CA GLU A 114 -20.80 -7.99 4.44
C GLU A 114 -19.96 -8.77 5.45
N GLU A 115 -20.29 -10.04 5.70
CA GLU A 115 -19.49 -10.92 6.56
C GLU A 115 -18.04 -11.07 6.04
N HIS A 116 -17.88 -11.24 4.72
CA HIS A 116 -16.55 -11.35 4.11
C HIS A 116 -15.78 -10.03 4.25
N LYS A 117 -16.42 -8.88 4.00
CA LYS A 117 -15.82 -7.55 4.19
C LYS A 117 -15.36 -7.35 5.64
N GLN A 118 -16.18 -7.76 6.61
CA GLN A 118 -15.83 -7.70 8.03
C GLN A 118 -14.61 -8.56 8.36
N LYS A 119 -14.54 -9.80 7.88
CA LYS A 119 -13.38 -10.69 8.08
C LYS A 119 -12.09 -10.07 7.54
N ILE A 120 -12.13 -9.49 6.33
CA ILE A 120 -10.98 -8.79 5.75
C ILE A 120 -10.60 -7.58 6.62
N SER A 121 -11.57 -6.78 7.07
CA SER A 121 -11.33 -5.60 7.91
C SER A 121 -10.66 -5.97 9.24
N ILE A 122 -11.17 -7.00 9.93
CA ILE A 122 -10.62 -7.51 11.18
C ILE A 122 -9.19 -8.01 10.95
N ALA A 123 -8.97 -8.84 9.93
CA ALA A 123 -7.66 -9.38 9.60
C ALA A 123 -6.62 -8.31 9.19
N GLY A 124 -7.07 -7.16 8.68
CA GLY A 124 -6.24 -6.03 8.29
C GLY A 124 -5.98 -5.04 9.43
N ARG A 125 -6.79 -5.05 10.49
CA ARG A 125 -6.71 -4.08 11.59
C ARG A 125 -5.39 -4.25 12.34
N GLY A 126 -4.71 -3.13 12.59
CA GLY A 126 -3.44 -3.10 13.35
C GLY A 126 -2.18 -3.56 12.60
N LYS A 127 -2.32 -4.14 11.39
CA LYS A 127 -1.16 -4.53 10.58
C LYS A 127 -0.41 -3.30 10.08
N LYS A 128 0.84 -3.13 10.54
CA LYS A 128 1.73 -2.07 10.06
C LYS A 128 2.37 -2.51 8.75
N ARG A 129 2.39 -1.60 7.76
CA ARG A 129 3.20 -1.79 6.54
C ARG A 129 4.68 -1.74 6.91
N SER A 130 5.51 -2.51 6.20
CA SER A 130 6.96 -2.43 6.31
C SER A 130 7.46 -1.08 5.78
N ASP A 131 8.65 -0.66 6.20
CA ASP A 131 9.19 0.65 5.83
C ASP A 131 9.52 0.74 4.35
N ILE A 132 9.98 -0.37 3.74
CA ILE A 132 10.17 -0.45 2.28
C ILE A 132 8.85 -0.21 1.54
N THR A 133 7.73 -0.79 2.01
CA THR A 133 6.42 -0.59 1.40
C THR A 133 5.93 0.84 1.59
N LYS A 134 6.13 1.45 2.77
CA LYS A 134 5.78 2.86 2.99
C LYS A 134 6.57 3.78 2.05
N SER A 135 7.87 3.54 1.91
CA SER A 135 8.75 4.31 1.02
C SER A 135 8.30 4.23 -0.44
N ASN A 136 8.01 3.01 -0.93
CA ASN A 136 7.53 2.82 -2.29
C ASN A 136 6.21 3.54 -2.57
N ILE A 137 5.26 3.48 -1.63
CA ILE A 137 3.97 4.20 -1.76
C ILE A 137 4.20 5.72 -1.76
N SER A 138 5.08 6.22 -0.89
CA SER A 138 5.43 7.64 -0.81
C SER A 138 6.02 8.13 -2.13
N ARG A 139 7.03 7.42 -2.65
CA ARG A 139 7.68 7.73 -3.93
C ARG A 139 6.67 7.77 -5.08
N ALA A 140 5.78 6.79 -5.16
CA ALA A 140 4.76 6.73 -6.21
C ALA A 140 3.74 7.88 -6.15
N LYS A 141 3.47 8.42 -4.96
CA LYS A 141 2.49 9.52 -4.77
C LYS A 141 3.13 10.91 -4.79
N THR A 142 4.44 11.00 -4.62
CA THR A 142 5.15 12.28 -4.62
C THR A 142 5.01 12.95 -5.99
N GLY A 143 4.59 14.20 -6.02
CA GLY A 143 4.43 14.98 -7.27
C GLY A 143 3.12 14.74 -8.03
N VAL A 144 2.29 13.77 -7.63
CA VAL A 144 0.99 13.53 -8.27
C VAL A 144 0.02 14.67 -7.89
N LYS A 145 -0.34 15.50 -8.87
CA LYS A 145 -1.29 16.61 -8.68
C LYS A 145 -2.73 16.10 -8.82
N HIS A 146 -3.58 16.46 -7.87
CA HIS A 146 -5.02 16.25 -8.00
C HIS A 146 -5.60 17.03 -9.19
N THR A 147 -6.60 16.44 -9.85
CA THR A 147 -7.36 17.12 -10.92
C THR A 147 -8.10 18.33 -10.35
N LYS A 148 -8.51 19.25 -11.23
CA LYS A 148 -9.30 20.43 -10.82
C LYS A 148 -10.60 20.01 -10.13
N GLU A 149 -11.27 18.99 -10.66
CA GLU A 149 -12.50 18.44 -10.10
C GLU A 149 -12.26 17.85 -8.70
N THR A 150 -11.24 17.01 -8.52
CA THR A 150 -10.92 16.45 -7.20
C THR A 150 -10.60 17.56 -6.19
N ARG A 151 -9.86 18.60 -6.60
CA ARG A 151 -9.58 19.76 -5.74
C ARG A 151 -10.84 20.51 -5.34
N MET A 152 -11.77 20.70 -6.28
CA MET A 152 -13.06 21.33 -5.99
C MET A 152 -13.88 20.50 -5.00
N ASN A 153 -13.96 19.18 -5.17
CA ASN A 153 -14.72 18.31 -4.27
C ASN A 153 -14.12 18.27 -2.87
N MET A 154 -12.79 18.20 -2.76
CA MET A 154 -12.10 18.34 -1.48
C MET A 154 -12.41 19.70 -0.83
N SER A 155 -12.38 20.79 -1.59
CA SER A 155 -12.74 22.11 -1.08
C SER A 155 -14.18 22.17 -0.56
N LYS A 156 -15.15 21.68 -1.35
CA LYS A 156 -16.58 21.62 -0.96
C LYS A 156 -16.78 20.84 0.34
N SER A 157 -16.10 19.69 0.49
CA SER A 157 -16.20 18.90 1.74
C SER A 157 -15.69 19.64 2.97
N HIS A 158 -14.74 20.57 2.81
CA HIS A 158 -14.19 21.38 3.90
C HIS A 158 -14.99 22.64 4.21
N GLN A 159 -15.91 23.06 3.33
CA GLN A 159 -16.73 24.25 3.56
C GLN A 159 -17.90 23.98 4.51
N ASN A 160 -18.46 22.76 4.47
CA ASN A 160 -19.67 22.39 5.21
C ASN A 160 -19.38 21.54 6.45
N ILE A 161 -18.44 22.00 7.29
CA ILE A 161 -18.13 21.32 8.56
C ILE A 161 -19.33 21.49 9.51
N SER A 162 -19.84 20.38 10.04
CA SER A 162 -20.98 20.40 10.98
C SER A 162 -20.66 21.18 12.25
N ASP A 163 -21.69 21.79 12.85
CA ASP A 163 -21.53 22.55 14.10
C ASP A 163 -20.96 21.71 15.24
N GLU A 164 -21.35 20.44 15.33
CA GLU A 164 -20.78 19.50 16.30
C GLU A 164 -19.26 19.35 16.11
N THR A 165 -18.80 19.21 14.87
CA THR A 165 -17.37 19.11 14.55
C THR A 165 -16.65 20.42 14.85
N ARG A 166 -17.28 21.56 14.55
CA ARG A 166 -16.76 22.90 14.88
C ARG A 166 -16.59 23.09 16.38
N GLN A 167 -17.56 22.65 17.18
CA GLN A 167 -17.49 22.70 18.64
C GLN A 167 -16.37 21.81 19.18
N LYS A 168 -16.21 20.57 18.68
CA LYS A 168 -15.09 19.68 19.06
C LYS A 168 -13.73 20.32 18.77
N MET A 169 -13.56 20.90 17.58
CA MET A 169 -12.33 21.61 17.22
C MET A 169 -12.08 22.84 18.11
N SER A 170 -13.14 23.59 18.44
CA SER A 170 -13.06 24.76 19.32
C SER A 170 -12.60 24.38 20.73
N LYS A 171 -13.22 23.35 21.34
CA LYS A 171 -12.85 22.83 22.67
C LYS A 171 -11.37 22.45 22.75
N VAL A 172 -10.84 21.78 21.73
CA VAL A 172 -9.41 21.37 21.69
C VAL A 172 -8.46 22.56 21.57
N ARG A 173 -8.89 23.67 20.94
CA ARG A 173 -8.08 24.87 20.73
C ARG A 173 -8.17 25.87 21.88
N LEU A 174 -9.26 25.82 22.66
CA LEU A 174 -9.46 26.70 23.80
C LEU A 174 -8.29 26.57 24.77
N GLY A 175 -7.66 27.69 25.11
CA GLY A 175 -6.51 27.74 26.05
C GLY A 175 -5.14 27.41 25.45
N LYS A 176 -5.04 26.88 24.23
CA LYS A 176 -3.74 26.62 23.60
C LYS A 176 -3.07 27.92 23.14
N LYS A 177 -1.98 28.30 23.81
CA LYS A 177 -1.14 29.44 23.40
C LYS A 177 -0.13 29.02 22.35
N GLN A 178 0.09 29.87 21.34
CA GLN A 178 1.16 29.64 20.36
C GLN A 178 2.53 29.76 21.03
N THR A 179 3.50 28.93 20.59
CA THR A 179 4.88 28.99 21.08
C THR A 179 5.53 30.32 20.73
N LEU A 180 6.51 30.75 21.54
CA LEU A 180 7.26 31.99 21.29
C LEU A 180 7.93 31.98 19.92
N GLU A 181 8.54 30.86 19.53
CA GLU A 181 9.16 30.67 18.22
C GLU A 181 8.16 30.87 17.07
N THR A 182 6.96 30.28 17.17
CA THR A 182 5.91 30.45 16.15
C THR A 182 5.45 31.91 16.06
N ARG A 183 5.32 32.58 17.21
CA ARG A 183 4.97 34.01 17.26
C ARG A 183 6.04 34.87 16.59
N GLN A 184 7.32 34.56 16.83
CA GLN A 184 8.46 35.27 16.24
C GLN A 184 8.48 35.11 14.72
N LYS A 185 8.43 33.86 14.21
CA LYS A 185 8.37 33.57 12.76
C LYS A 185 7.25 34.33 12.05
N ARG A 186 6.06 34.38 12.66
CA ARG A 186 4.93 35.15 12.12
C ARG A 186 5.22 36.66 12.13
N SER A 187 5.80 37.18 13.21
CA SER A 187 6.17 38.59 13.31
C SER A 187 7.14 38.98 12.21
N ASP A 188 8.20 38.21 12.02
CA ASP A 188 9.23 38.46 11.01
C ASP A 188 8.65 38.41 9.59
N ALA A 189 7.78 37.43 9.31
CA ALA A 189 7.11 37.31 8.01
C ALA A 189 6.13 38.45 7.69
N LEU A 190 5.63 39.17 8.71
CA LEU A 190 4.71 40.30 8.55
C LEU A 190 5.43 41.66 8.62
N LYS A 191 6.65 41.70 9.15
CA LYS A 191 7.45 42.92 9.25
C LYS A 191 7.68 43.50 7.85
N GLY A 192 7.34 44.78 7.67
CA GLY A 192 7.51 45.50 6.41
C GLY A 192 6.44 45.24 5.34
N LYS A 193 5.47 44.34 5.56
CA LYS A 193 4.37 44.13 4.59
C LYS A 193 3.27 45.17 4.77
N ALA A 194 3.08 46.03 3.78
CA ALA A 194 1.95 46.94 3.72
C ALA A 194 0.63 46.15 3.54
N ARG A 195 -0.43 46.59 4.23
CA ARG A 195 -1.79 46.07 3.99
C ARG A 195 -2.29 46.55 2.63
N SER A 196 -3.11 45.75 1.96
CA SER A 196 -3.82 46.18 0.75
C SER A 196 -4.83 47.28 1.07
N ASP A 197 -5.14 48.11 0.08
CA ASP A 197 -6.06 49.24 0.27
C ASP A 197 -7.49 48.79 0.60
N ASP A 198 -7.97 47.70 0.01
CA ASP A 198 -9.24 47.05 0.39
C ASP A 198 -9.26 46.65 1.87
N THR A 199 -8.16 46.09 2.37
CA THR A 199 -8.05 45.72 3.79
C THR A 199 -8.03 46.95 4.69
N LYS A 200 -7.32 48.02 4.30
CA LYS A 200 -7.31 49.29 5.03
C LYS A 200 -8.72 49.89 5.10
N LEU A 201 -9.47 49.87 3.99
CA LEU A 201 -10.82 50.38 3.89
C LEU A 201 -11.80 49.58 4.79
N LYS A 202 -11.72 48.26 4.78
CA LYS A 202 -12.53 47.39 5.67
C LYS A 202 -12.30 47.70 7.14
N ILE A 203 -11.03 47.91 7.53
CA ILE A 203 -10.67 48.26 8.91
C ILE A 203 -11.20 49.66 9.26
N ALA A 204 -11.08 50.64 8.36
CA ALA A 204 -11.58 51.99 8.57
C ALA A 204 -13.10 51.99 8.76
N ASN A 205 -13.85 51.28 7.91
CA ASN A 205 -15.30 51.14 8.00
C ASN A 205 -15.73 50.44 9.30
N SER A 206 -15.03 49.38 9.72
CA SER A 206 -15.33 48.69 10.98
C SER A 206 -15.08 49.54 12.23
N LYS A 207 -14.20 50.55 12.16
CA LYS A 207 -13.89 51.45 13.28
C LYS A 207 -14.72 52.74 13.25
N LYS A 208 -15.43 53.01 12.16
CA LYS A 208 -16.28 54.19 12.01
C LYS A 208 -17.33 54.21 13.13
N GLY A 209 -17.43 55.34 13.84
CA GLY A 209 -18.36 55.47 14.96
C GLY A 209 -17.91 54.84 16.29
N THR A 210 -16.64 54.39 16.41
CA THR A 210 -16.08 53.90 17.68
C THR A 210 -14.90 54.76 18.14
N LYS A 211 -14.70 54.84 19.46
CA LYS A 211 -13.51 55.43 20.11
C LYS A 211 -12.75 54.34 20.87
N LEU A 212 -11.43 54.39 20.83
CA LEU A 212 -10.56 53.52 21.61
C LEU A 212 -10.52 54.04 23.05
N VAL A 213 -10.82 53.18 24.00
CA VAL A 213 -10.65 53.40 25.44
C VAL A 213 -9.58 52.44 25.93
N ILE A 214 -8.69 52.96 26.78
CA ILE A 214 -7.63 52.18 27.40
C ILE A 214 -7.92 52.15 28.88
N ASP A 215 -8.11 50.96 29.44
CA ASP A 215 -8.25 50.76 30.88
C ASP A 215 -6.93 51.19 31.56
N PRO A 216 -6.97 52.19 32.47
CA PRO A 216 -5.78 52.72 33.12
C PRO A 216 -5.04 51.70 34.00
N LEU A 217 -5.77 50.72 34.56
CA LEU A 217 -5.23 49.72 35.50
C LEU A 217 -4.72 48.48 34.79
N THR A 218 -5.44 48.02 33.76
CA THR A 218 -5.11 46.76 33.06
C THR A 218 -4.40 46.98 31.72
N GLY A 219 -4.33 48.21 31.22
CA GLY A 219 -3.82 48.55 29.89
C GLY A 219 -4.66 47.99 28.74
N LYS A 220 -5.82 47.40 29.06
CA LYS A 220 -6.68 46.72 28.10
C LYS A 220 -7.32 47.73 27.15
N ARG A 221 -7.16 47.48 25.86
CA ARG A 221 -7.70 48.31 24.77
C ARG A 221 -9.09 47.82 24.36
N THR A 222 -10.11 48.66 24.50
CA THR A 222 -11.50 48.37 24.09
C THR A 222 -12.03 49.46 23.15
N TYR A 223 -12.86 49.10 22.18
CA TYR A 223 -13.51 50.07 21.30
C TYR A 223 -14.97 50.23 21.75
N VAL A 224 -15.39 51.46 22.05
CA VAL A 224 -16.76 51.79 22.45
C VAL A 224 -17.40 52.70 21.41
N LYS A 225 -18.73 52.65 21.23
CA LYS A 225 -19.41 53.55 20.29
C LYS A 225 -19.23 55.01 20.72
N LYS A 226 -19.07 55.92 19.76
CA LYS A 226 -19.07 57.36 20.03
C LYS A 226 -20.50 57.76 20.38
N GLU A 227 -20.71 58.29 21.59
CA GLU A 227 -21.97 58.92 21.96
C GLU A 227 -22.12 60.20 21.13
N THR A 228 -23.22 60.33 20.40
CA THR A 228 -23.66 61.59 19.83
C THR A 228 -24.09 62.49 20.98
N ILE A 229 -23.28 63.50 21.30
CA ILE A 229 -23.76 64.65 22.06
C ILE A 229 -24.66 65.41 21.08
N GLY A 230 -25.96 65.45 21.38
CA GLY A 230 -26.95 66.21 20.64
C GLY A 230 -26.72 67.71 20.73
#